data_AF-A0A962IEN0-F1
#
_entry.id   AF-A0A962IEN0-F1
#
_cell.length_a   1.000
_cell.length_b   1.000
_cell.length_c   1.000
_cell.angle_alpha   90.00
_cell.angle_beta   90.00
_cell.angle_gamma   90.00
#
_symmetry.space_group_name_H-M   'P 1'
#
loop_
_entity.id
_entity.type
_entity.pdbx_description
1 polymer ?
#
loop_
_entity_poly.entity_id
_entity_poly.type
_entity_poly.pdbx_seq_one_letter_code
_entity_poly.pdbx_strand_id
1 'polypeptide(L)'
;MNMNLPRIIWIYWDQGSTRLPFVVGHCVASWRARHPDWEVRLLERSQLSQWITVQDIEPRPDMPVQLFTDLVRLRLLRAHGGVWADATLFCVQPLPAWLPPRLQQGFFAFASQRPDRLMTNWFLAATPQSPLLQGWSRDMETFFAQRHFPPQTGWRRQLIRRLTSLRKRGLLPNRIWFHPLVSDTLKLRPYPLPMYQFGDTLERHPALANQWRERDVLYDTGAEWLQNRLGMNQALTPEGRAFIDSDATPVHKLNWRQDPGRLEPATHLGYLLTTRDAGQPGD
;
A
#
# COMPACT_ATOMS: atom_id res chain seq x y z
N MET A 1 -18.83 -7.27 -18.36
CA MET A 1 -19.08 -5.85 -18.01
C MET A 1 -17.79 -5.08 -18.24
N ASN A 2 -17.85 -3.96 -18.95
CA ASN A 2 -16.68 -3.10 -19.17
C ASN A 2 -16.38 -2.39 -17.84
N MET A 3 -15.44 -2.93 -17.06
CA MET A 3 -15.09 -2.38 -15.74
C MET A 3 -14.14 -1.19 -15.94
N ASN A 4 -14.72 -0.04 -16.25
CA ASN A 4 -13.93 1.17 -16.40
C ASN A 4 -13.41 1.61 -15.02
N LEU A 5 -12.09 1.63 -14.86
CA LEU A 5 -11.45 2.09 -13.64
C LEU A 5 -11.62 3.62 -13.52
N PRO A 6 -12.19 4.14 -12.42
CA PRO A 6 -12.26 5.59 -12.19
C PRO A 6 -10.87 6.23 -12.26
N ARG A 7 -10.75 7.35 -13.00
CA ARG A 7 -9.47 8.05 -13.23
C ARG A 7 -9.07 8.94 -12.06
N ILE A 8 -9.02 8.37 -10.87
CA ILE A 8 -8.64 9.04 -9.64
C ILE A 8 -7.52 8.28 -8.93
N ILE A 9 -6.52 9.02 -8.45
CA ILE A 9 -5.38 8.50 -7.70
C ILE A 9 -5.39 9.12 -6.32
N TRP A 10 -5.61 8.29 -5.33
CA TRP A 10 -5.62 8.62 -3.92
C TRP A 10 -4.22 8.46 -3.34
N ILE A 11 -3.69 9.55 -2.78
CA ILE A 11 -2.47 9.59 -2.00
C ILE A 11 -2.83 10.20 -0.64
N TYR A 12 -2.34 9.62 0.44
CA TYR A 12 -2.64 10.10 1.79
C TYR A 12 -1.37 10.41 2.59
N TRP A 13 -1.36 11.57 3.24
CA TRP A 13 -0.32 11.96 4.18
C TRP A 13 -0.92 12.55 5.46
N ASP A 14 -0.90 11.76 6.54
CA ASP A 14 -1.56 12.09 7.80
C ASP A 14 -1.08 13.40 8.45
N GLN A 15 0.20 13.75 8.24
CA GLN A 15 0.84 14.90 8.88
C GLN A 15 0.54 16.23 8.16
N GLY A 16 -0.17 16.19 7.03
CA GLY A 16 -0.58 17.37 6.28
C GLY A 16 0.39 17.82 5.19
N SER A 17 -0.10 18.59 4.22
CA SER A 17 0.66 18.94 3.01
C SER A 17 1.67 20.09 3.21
N THR A 18 1.62 20.82 4.33
CA THR A 18 2.49 21.98 4.61
C THR A 18 3.94 21.62 4.94
N ARG A 19 4.20 20.36 5.33
CA ARG A 19 5.55 19.84 5.64
C ARG A 19 5.75 18.48 4.99
N LEU A 20 5.51 18.38 3.69
CA LEU A 20 5.76 17.15 2.95
C LEU A 20 7.28 16.87 2.94
N PRO A 21 7.71 15.66 3.31
CA PRO A 21 9.08 15.23 3.10
C PRO A 21 9.47 15.41 1.62
N PHE A 22 10.73 15.74 1.37
CA PHE A 22 11.25 16.01 0.03
C PHE A 22 10.95 14.83 -0.92
N VAL A 23 11.21 13.60 -0.47
CA VAL A 23 10.85 12.38 -1.22
C VAL A 23 9.35 12.27 -1.53
N VAL A 24 8.46 12.65 -0.59
CA VAL A 24 7.01 12.56 -0.79
C VAL A 24 6.54 13.56 -1.84
N GLY A 25 7.08 14.78 -1.82
CA GLY A 25 6.80 15.80 -2.83
C GLY A 25 7.08 15.30 -4.25
N HIS A 26 8.27 14.72 -4.46
CA HIS A 26 8.65 14.12 -5.74
C HIS A 26 7.78 12.92 -6.13
N CYS A 27 7.38 12.08 -5.17
CA CYS A 27 6.44 10.99 -5.46
C CYS A 27 5.12 11.54 -6.02
N VAL A 28 4.52 12.53 -5.35
CA VAL A 28 3.25 13.13 -5.80
C VAL A 28 3.40 13.82 -7.16
N ALA A 29 4.50 14.57 -7.38
CA ALA A 29 4.80 15.20 -8.65
C ALA A 29 4.89 14.17 -9.79
N SER A 30 5.58 13.04 -9.56
CA SER A 30 5.71 11.97 -10.56
C SER A 30 4.38 11.37 -11.00
N TRP A 31 3.40 11.24 -10.09
CA TRP A 31 2.05 10.77 -10.41
C TRP A 31 1.28 11.79 -11.25
N ARG A 32 1.33 13.07 -10.86
CA ARG A 32 0.67 14.18 -11.59
C ARG A 32 1.20 14.31 -13.01
N ALA A 33 2.53 14.32 -13.17
CA ALA A 33 3.16 14.50 -14.47
C ALA A 33 2.85 13.37 -15.46
N ARG A 34 2.70 12.13 -14.96
CA ARG A 34 2.39 10.96 -15.80
C ARG A 34 0.90 10.75 -16.04
N HIS A 35 0.04 11.52 -15.37
CA HIS A 35 -1.42 11.38 -15.47
C HIS A 35 -2.11 12.74 -15.54
N PRO A 36 -1.83 13.58 -16.56
CA PRO A 36 -2.47 14.89 -16.71
C PRO A 36 -4.00 14.79 -16.85
N ASP A 37 -4.50 13.67 -17.38
CA ASP A 37 -5.94 13.39 -17.55
C ASP A 37 -6.57 12.64 -16.36
N TRP A 38 -5.85 12.50 -15.25
CA TRP A 38 -6.37 11.85 -14.03
C TRP A 38 -6.38 12.84 -12.87
N GLU A 39 -7.31 12.61 -11.97
CA GLU A 39 -7.41 13.37 -10.73
C GLU A 39 -6.43 12.80 -9.69
N VAL A 40 -5.32 13.50 -9.41
CA VAL A 40 -4.35 13.08 -8.39
C VAL A 40 -4.60 13.84 -7.09
N ARG A 41 -5.18 13.16 -6.10
CA ARG A 41 -5.56 13.72 -4.80
C ARG A 41 -4.56 13.34 -3.73
N LEU A 42 -3.75 14.32 -3.30
CA LEU A 42 -3.02 14.25 -2.04
C LEU A 42 -3.95 14.72 -0.93
N LEU A 43 -4.43 13.78 -0.12
CA LEU A 43 -5.31 14.03 1.01
C LEU A 43 -4.52 14.08 2.31
N GLU A 44 -4.95 14.97 3.19
CA GLU A 44 -4.62 14.97 4.60
C GLU A 44 -5.84 14.64 5.46
N ARG A 45 -5.64 14.45 6.76
CA ARG A 45 -6.70 14.00 7.68
C ARG A 45 -7.96 14.86 7.63
N SER A 46 -7.78 16.18 7.61
CA SER A 46 -8.86 17.18 7.63
C SER A 46 -9.83 17.06 6.44
N GLN A 47 -9.37 16.46 5.33
CA GLN A 47 -10.12 16.35 4.08
C GLN A 47 -10.86 15.01 3.93
N LEU A 48 -10.57 14.02 4.77
CA LEU A 48 -11.13 12.67 4.61
C LEU A 48 -12.65 12.62 4.70
N SER A 49 -13.25 13.43 5.59
CA SER A 49 -14.71 13.50 5.79
C SER A 49 -15.48 13.98 4.56
N GLN A 50 -14.81 14.62 3.60
CA GLN A 50 -15.40 15.04 2.33
C GLN A 50 -15.60 13.86 1.36
N TRP A 51 -14.85 12.77 1.56
CA TRP A 51 -14.80 11.64 0.64
C TRP A 51 -15.37 10.37 1.24
N ILE A 52 -15.19 10.15 2.54
CA ILE A 52 -15.62 8.94 3.23
C ILE A 52 -16.18 9.31 4.59
N THR A 53 -17.15 8.53 5.06
CA THR A 53 -17.55 8.53 6.47
C THR A 53 -16.33 8.12 7.29
N VAL A 54 -15.91 8.96 8.24
CA VAL A 54 -14.73 8.72 9.08
C VAL A 54 -15.10 8.39 10.52
N GLN A 55 -16.32 8.70 10.95
CA GLN A 55 -16.79 8.62 12.35
C GLN A 55 -16.50 7.26 12.99
N ASP A 56 -16.71 6.17 12.25
CA ASP A 56 -16.51 4.80 12.76
C ASP A 56 -15.06 4.29 12.69
N ILE A 57 -14.18 5.05 12.03
CA ILE A 57 -12.76 4.72 11.87
C ILE A 57 -11.84 5.83 12.39
N GLU A 58 -12.39 6.85 13.06
CA GLU A 58 -11.61 7.95 13.60
C GLU A 58 -10.43 7.43 14.44
N PRO A 59 -9.24 8.04 14.32
CA PRO A 59 -8.06 7.60 15.06
C PRO A 59 -8.32 7.64 16.56
N ARG A 60 -8.41 6.45 17.14
CA ARG A 60 -8.46 6.27 18.59
C ARG A 60 -7.03 6.30 19.16
N PRO A 61 -6.83 6.66 20.44
CA PRO A 61 -5.50 6.66 21.06
C PRO A 61 -4.76 5.32 20.96
N ASP A 62 -5.51 4.23 20.83
CA ASP A 62 -5.02 2.87 20.71
C ASP A 62 -4.86 2.40 19.24
N MET A 63 -5.26 3.21 18.25
CA MET A 63 -5.15 2.90 16.82
C MET A 63 -3.88 3.52 16.22
N PRO A 64 -2.90 2.72 15.76
CA PRO A 64 -1.76 3.27 15.06
C PRO A 64 -2.17 3.91 13.73
N VAL A 65 -1.47 4.99 13.36
CA VAL A 65 -1.70 5.70 12.09
C VAL A 65 -1.65 4.77 10.88
N GLN A 66 -0.78 3.76 10.85
CA GLN A 66 -0.69 2.81 9.73
C GLN A 66 -2.00 2.06 9.53
N LEU A 67 -2.63 1.67 10.64
CA LEU A 67 -3.88 0.93 10.61
C LEU A 67 -5.05 1.82 10.20
N PHE A 68 -5.06 3.06 10.68
CA PHE A 68 -6.02 4.06 10.21
C PHE A 68 -5.89 4.27 8.69
N THR A 69 -4.67 4.44 8.19
CA THR A 69 -4.40 4.55 6.74
C THR A 69 -4.84 3.30 5.97
N ASP A 70 -4.68 2.10 6.55
CA ASP A 70 -5.19 0.86 5.94
C ASP A 70 -6.71 0.89 5.78
N LEU A 71 -7.46 1.44 6.74
CA LEU A 71 -8.92 1.59 6.64
C LEU A 71 -9.32 2.68 5.65
N VAL A 72 -8.65 3.83 5.69
CA VAL A 72 -8.88 4.96 4.76
C VAL A 72 -8.73 4.50 3.31
N ARG A 73 -7.67 3.76 2.97
CA ARG A 73 -7.48 3.30 1.58
C ARG A 73 -8.60 2.39 1.10
N LEU A 74 -9.07 1.50 1.97
CA LEU A 74 -10.14 0.56 1.61
C LEU A 74 -11.47 1.29 1.45
N ARG A 75 -11.76 2.26 2.32
CA ARG A 75 -12.97 3.08 2.21
C ARG A 75 -12.99 3.93 0.96
N LEU A 76 -11.90 4.61 0.63
CA LEU A 76 -11.79 5.43 -0.58
C LEU A 76 -12.03 4.58 -1.83
N LEU A 77 -11.33 3.45 -1.95
CA LEU A 77 -11.49 2.55 -3.08
C LEU A 77 -12.89 1.92 -3.15
N ARG A 78 -13.50 1.58 -2.00
CA ARG A 78 -14.83 0.97 -1.98
C ARG A 78 -15.92 1.98 -2.37
N ALA A 79 -15.77 3.24 -1.97
CA ALA A 79 -16.72 4.30 -2.28
C ALA A 79 -16.56 4.84 -3.71
N HIS A 80 -15.32 5.06 -4.16
CA HIS A 80 -15.02 5.81 -5.38
C HIS A 80 -14.25 5.02 -6.43
N GLY A 81 -13.65 3.90 -6.07
CA GLY A 81 -12.73 3.17 -6.92
C GLY A 81 -11.44 3.95 -7.20
N GLY A 82 -10.82 3.64 -8.33
CA GLY A 82 -9.58 4.23 -8.79
C GLY A 82 -8.36 3.55 -8.21
N VAL A 83 -7.32 4.33 -7.92
CA VAL A 83 -6.01 3.83 -7.49
C VAL A 83 -5.65 4.42 -6.14
N TRP A 84 -5.24 3.58 -5.20
CA TRP A 84 -4.48 4.00 -4.04
C TRP A 84 -2.99 3.85 -4.33
N ALA A 85 -2.23 4.91 -4.10
CA ALA A 85 -0.78 4.87 -4.04
C ALA A 85 -0.30 5.48 -2.71
N ASP A 86 0.46 4.72 -1.93
CA ASP A 86 1.16 5.28 -0.77
C ASP A 86 1.98 6.52 -1.17
N ALA A 87 2.02 7.53 -0.30
CA ALA A 87 2.72 8.80 -0.51
C ALA A 87 4.22 8.69 -0.84
N THR A 88 4.84 7.52 -0.60
CA THR A 88 6.24 7.26 -0.97
C THR A 88 6.40 6.38 -2.21
N LEU A 89 5.39 6.29 -3.07
CA LEU A 89 5.53 5.62 -4.36
C LEU A 89 5.85 6.61 -5.46
N PHE A 90 7.05 6.47 -6.02
CA PHE A 90 7.46 7.18 -7.21
C PHE A 90 6.90 6.47 -8.45
N CYS A 91 6.19 7.21 -9.30
CA CYS A 91 5.60 6.71 -10.54
C CYS A 91 6.64 6.71 -11.66
N VAL A 92 6.86 5.55 -12.28
CA VAL A 92 7.81 5.39 -13.41
C VAL A 92 7.06 5.28 -14.74
N GLN A 93 5.96 4.50 -14.77
CA GLN A 93 5.15 4.28 -15.96
C GLN A 93 3.69 4.71 -15.75
N PRO A 94 3.03 5.29 -16.77
CA PRO A 94 1.62 5.66 -16.67
C PRO A 94 0.73 4.42 -16.55
N LEU A 95 -0.31 4.50 -15.71
CA LEU A 95 -1.22 3.39 -15.40
C LEU A 95 -1.82 2.73 -16.64
N PRO A 96 -2.27 3.45 -17.68
CA PRO A 96 -2.83 2.83 -18.89
C PRO A 96 -1.86 1.87 -19.61
N ALA A 97 -0.54 2.02 -19.42
CA ALA A 97 0.44 1.18 -20.10
C ALA A 97 0.55 -0.23 -19.51
N TRP A 98 0.21 -0.44 -18.24
CA TRP A 98 0.50 -1.70 -17.55
C TRP A 98 -0.63 -2.23 -16.66
N LEU A 99 -1.53 -1.38 -16.18
CA LEU A 99 -2.57 -1.77 -15.22
C LEU A 99 -3.81 -2.44 -15.87
N PRO A 100 -4.36 -1.98 -17.01
CA PRO A 100 -5.59 -2.54 -17.58
C PRO A 100 -5.62 -4.07 -17.74
N PRO A 101 -4.59 -4.76 -18.29
CA PRO A 101 -4.61 -6.22 -18.41
C PRO A 101 -4.57 -6.94 -17.05
N ARG A 102 -4.15 -6.26 -15.98
CA ARG A 102 -3.99 -6.80 -14.63
C ARG A 102 -5.17 -6.51 -13.72
N LEU A 103 -6.12 -5.66 -14.13
CA LEU A 103 -7.30 -5.29 -13.35
C LEU A 103 -8.44 -6.32 -13.49
N GLN A 104 -8.15 -7.58 -13.16
CA GLN A 104 -9.10 -8.67 -13.31
C GLN A 104 -10.21 -8.62 -12.24
N GLN A 105 -11.48 -8.77 -12.65
CA GLN A 105 -12.68 -8.49 -11.83
C GLN A 105 -12.58 -7.19 -11.02
N GLY A 106 -11.92 -6.18 -11.62
CA GLY A 106 -11.91 -4.84 -11.09
C GLY A 106 -11.03 -4.70 -9.86
N PHE A 107 -10.03 -5.57 -9.65
CA PHE A 107 -9.06 -5.45 -8.57
C PHE A 107 -7.64 -5.75 -9.02
N PHE A 108 -6.69 -5.00 -8.50
CA PHE A 108 -5.27 -5.26 -8.62
C PHE A 108 -4.53 -4.90 -7.33
N ALA A 109 -3.55 -5.73 -6.99
CA ALA A 109 -2.53 -5.44 -6.01
C ALA A 109 -1.23 -6.17 -6.40
N PHE A 110 -0.09 -5.60 -6.01
CA PHE A 110 1.19 -6.27 -6.20
C PHE A 110 1.24 -7.56 -5.38
N ALA A 111 1.66 -8.65 -6.01
CA ALA A 111 1.92 -9.92 -5.33
C ALA A 111 3.16 -9.78 -4.45
N SER A 112 3.16 -10.41 -3.28
CA SER A 112 4.36 -10.42 -2.46
C SER A 112 5.14 -11.71 -2.63
N GLN A 113 6.46 -11.59 -2.78
CA GLN A 113 7.35 -12.75 -2.70
C GLN A 113 7.66 -13.17 -1.26
N ARG A 114 7.20 -12.39 -0.27
CA ARG A 114 7.34 -12.78 1.13
C ARG A 114 6.44 -13.98 1.39
N PRO A 115 6.94 -15.05 2.03
CA PRO A 115 6.14 -16.26 2.29
C PRO A 115 4.96 -15.97 3.22
N ASP A 116 4.93 -14.79 3.83
CA ASP A 116 3.92 -14.41 4.78
C ASP A 116 2.70 -13.71 4.22
N ARG A 117 2.63 -13.36 2.95
CA ARG A 117 1.49 -12.61 2.47
C ARG A 117 1.32 -12.82 0.98
N LEU A 118 0.07 -12.78 0.53
CA LEU A 118 -0.24 -12.96 -0.90
C LEU A 118 0.03 -11.68 -1.70
N MET A 119 -0.06 -10.52 -1.05
CA MET A 119 0.03 -9.20 -1.66
C MET A 119 0.60 -8.17 -0.70
N THR A 120 0.95 -7.02 -1.26
CA THR A 120 1.18 -5.79 -0.53
C THR A 120 0.01 -4.83 -0.76
N ASN A 121 -0.23 -3.95 0.22
CA ASN A 121 -1.33 -2.98 0.17
C ASN A 121 -0.86 -1.54 -0.04
N TRP A 122 0.42 -1.32 -0.37
CA TRP A 122 0.96 0.01 -0.63
C TRP A 122 0.49 0.60 -1.96
N PHE A 123 0.08 -0.26 -2.92
CA PHE A 123 -0.59 0.12 -4.16
C PHE A 123 -1.76 -0.82 -4.40
N LEU A 124 -2.93 -0.25 -4.62
CA LEU A 124 -4.15 -0.99 -4.94
C LEU A 124 -4.86 -0.27 -6.07
N ALA A 125 -5.45 -0.99 -7.01
CA ALA A 125 -6.40 -0.43 -7.95
C ALA A 125 -7.68 -1.23 -7.89
N ALA A 126 -8.82 -0.54 -7.88
CA ALA A 126 -10.09 -1.22 -7.83
C ALA A 126 -11.24 -0.42 -8.44
N THR A 127 -12.20 -1.15 -9.00
CA THR A 127 -13.53 -0.63 -9.27
C THR A 127 -14.39 -0.77 -8.02
N PRO A 128 -15.36 0.14 -7.77
CA PRO A 128 -16.25 0.04 -6.60
C PRO A 128 -17.01 -1.30 -6.53
N GLN A 129 -17.27 -1.92 -7.68
CA GLN A 129 -18.02 -3.17 -7.80
C GLN A 129 -17.16 -4.42 -7.56
N SER A 130 -15.86 -4.29 -7.31
CA SER A 130 -14.97 -5.43 -7.12
C SER A 130 -15.40 -6.30 -5.94
N PRO A 131 -15.77 -7.58 -6.16
CA PRO A 131 -16.20 -8.48 -5.08
C PRO A 131 -15.09 -8.70 -4.05
N LEU A 132 -13.84 -8.76 -4.51
CA LEU A 132 -12.67 -8.95 -3.65
C LEU A 132 -12.42 -7.74 -2.74
N LEU A 133 -12.50 -6.52 -3.27
CA LEU A 133 -12.40 -5.31 -2.46
C LEU A 133 -13.55 -5.24 -1.45
N GLN A 134 -14.78 -5.52 -1.88
CA GLN A 134 -15.98 -5.45 -1.04
C GLN A 134 -15.89 -6.41 0.16
N GLY A 135 -15.55 -7.68 -0.09
CA GLY A 135 -15.35 -8.68 0.96
C GLY A 135 -14.25 -8.28 1.92
N TRP A 136 -13.06 -7.96 1.38
CA TRP A 136 -11.90 -7.60 2.21
C TRP A 136 -12.14 -6.35 3.06
N SER A 137 -12.72 -5.30 2.47
CA SER A 137 -13.04 -4.06 3.18
C SER A 137 -14.07 -4.27 4.29
N ARG A 138 -15.12 -5.07 4.04
CA ARG A 138 -16.14 -5.39 5.07
C ARG A 138 -15.54 -6.15 6.24
N ASP A 139 -14.70 -7.15 5.96
CA ASP A 139 -14.07 -7.97 7.00
C ASP A 139 -13.10 -7.14 7.85
N MET A 140 -12.31 -6.26 7.20
CA MET A 140 -11.47 -5.30 7.89
C MET A 140 -12.30 -4.40 8.81
N GLU A 141 -13.31 -3.71 8.29
CA GLU A 141 -14.13 -2.79 9.08
C GLU A 141 -14.81 -3.47 10.27
N THR A 142 -15.38 -4.66 10.04
CA THR A 142 -16.00 -5.46 11.12
C THR A 142 -14.97 -5.80 12.19
N PHE A 143 -13.77 -6.21 11.79
CA PHE A 143 -12.71 -6.53 12.73
C PHE A 143 -12.33 -5.31 13.59
N PHE A 144 -12.18 -4.13 12.99
CA PHE A 144 -11.72 -2.91 13.67
C PHE A 144 -12.77 -2.16 14.47
N ALA A 145 -14.04 -2.20 14.04
CA ALA A 145 -15.14 -1.52 14.73
C ALA A 145 -15.36 -2.09 16.15
N GLN A 146 -15.12 -3.38 16.34
CA GLN A 146 -15.43 -4.09 17.58
C GLN A 146 -14.25 -4.17 18.56
N ARG A 147 -13.09 -3.56 18.26
CA ARG A 147 -11.83 -3.88 18.95
C ARG A 147 -11.01 -2.68 19.40
N HIS A 148 -10.40 -2.87 20.57
CA HIS A 148 -9.37 -2.00 21.12
C HIS A 148 -7.99 -2.65 21.00
N PHE A 149 -6.97 -1.84 20.72
CA PHE A 149 -5.62 -2.28 20.39
C PHE A 149 -4.58 -1.72 21.36
N PRO A 150 -4.33 -2.37 22.50
CA PRO A 150 -3.30 -1.91 23.42
C PRO A 150 -1.92 -1.90 22.76
N PRO A 151 -0.94 -1.17 23.31
CA PRO A 151 0.43 -1.22 22.84
C PRO A 151 0.93 -2.66 22.72
N GLN A 152 1.50 -3.00 21.55
CA GLN A 152 1.97 -4.35 21.24
C GLN A 152 3.41 -4.55 21.74
N THR A 153 3.61 -4.37 23.04
CA THR A 153 4.91 -4.38 23.74
C THR A 153 5.05 -5.59 24.67
N GLY A 154 6.24 -5.78 25.28
CA GLY A 154 6.49 -6.84 26.25
C GLY A 154 6.16 -8.26 25.75
N TRP A 155 5.41 -9.02 26.55
CA TRP A 155 5.03 -10.40 26.25
C TRP A 155 4.19 -10.53 24.97
N ARG A 156 3.33 -9.53 24.66
CA ARG A 156 2.51 -9.52 23.44
C ARG A 156 3.39 -9.51 22.21
N ARG A 157 4.42 -8.65 22.20
CA ARG A 157 5.40 -8.58 21.11
C ARG A 157 6.09 -9.94 20.90
N GLN A 158 6.49 -10.61 21.97
CA GLN A 158 7.16 -11.91 21.89
C GLN A 158 6.21 -12.99 21.33
N LEU A 159 4.97 -13.02 21.81
CA LEU A 159 3.97 -13.97 21.34
C LEU A 159 3.60 -13.73 19.87
N ILE A 160 3.39 -12.47 19.47
CA ILE A 160 3.15 -12.10 18.06
C ILE A 160 4.31 -12.55 17.18
N ARG A 161 5.57 -12.37 17.61
CA ARG A 161 6.74 -12.85 16.86
C ARG A 161 6.74 -14.37 16.70
N ARG A 162 6.40 -15.11 17.76
CA ARG A 162 6.30 -16.58 17.71
C ARG A 162 5.19 -17.03 16.76
N LEU A 163 3.98 -16.51 16.92
CA LEU A 163 2.84 -16.83 16.04
C LEU A 163 3.13 -16.47 14.58
N THR A 164 3.73 -15.30 14.34
CA THR A 164 4.14 -14.89 12.98
C THR A 164 5.19 -15.84 12.39
N SER A 165 6.14 -16.32 13.19
CA SER A 165 7.15 -17.30 12.77
C SER A 165 6.52 -18.65 12.40
N LEU A 166 5.63 -19.18 13.24
CA LEU A 166 4.90 -20.43 12.96
C LEU A 166 4.06 -20.31 11.69
N ARG A 167 3.34 -19.20 11.55
CA ARG A 167 2.55 -18.87 10.37
C ARG A 167 3.43 -18.70 9.11
N LYS A 168 4.66 -18.18 9.22
CA LYS A 168 5.64 -18.12 8.11
C LYS A 168 6.13 -19.49 7.66
N ARG A 169 6.14 -20.47 8.56
CA ARG A 169 6.50 -21.87 8.29
C ARG A 169 5.31 -22.70 7.77
N GLY A 170 4.15 -22.08 7.52
CA GLY A 170 2.94 -22.78 7.10
C GLY A 170 2.23 -23.56 8.22
N LEU A 171 2.66 -23.42 9.48
CA LEU A 171 2.10 -24.18 10.61
C LEU A 171 0.83 -23.56 11.19
N LEU A 172 0.51 -22.32 10.81
CA LEU A 172 -0.70 -21.62 11.24
C LEU A 172 -1.36 -20.93 10.04
N PRO A 173 -2.69 -21.03 9.89
CA PRO A 173 -3.44 -20.29 8.88
C PRO A 173 -3.54 -18.79 9.23
N ASN A 174 -3.94 -17.95 8.27
CA ASN A 174 -4.14 -16.51 8.52
C ASN A 174 -5.23 -16.24 9.56
N ARG A 175 -6.28 -17.08 9.60
CA ARG A 175 -7.42 -16.97 10.52
C ARG A 175 -7.06 -16.93 12.00
N ILE A 176 -5.87 -17.40 12.39
CA ILE A 176 -5.43 -17.37 13.80
C ILE A 176 -5.47 -15.95 14.38
N TRP A 177 -5.17 -14.93 13.57
CA TRP A 177 -5.16 -13.53 14.00
C TRP A 177 -6.55 -12.95 14.22
N PHE A 178 -7.57 -13.61 13.68
CA PHE A 178 -8.97 -13.22 13.76
C PHE A 178 -9.77 -14.11 14.72
N HIS A 179 -9.11 -15.08 15.37
CA HIS A 179 -9.73 -15.93 16.38
C HIS A 179 -9.98 -15.13 17.68
N PRO A 180 -11.16 -15.24 18.32
CA PRO A 180 -11.51 -14.42 19.50
C PRO A 180 -10.49 -14.48 20.64
N LEU A 181 -9.90 -15.65 20.92
CA LEU A 181 -8.83 -15.77 21.91
C LEU A 181 -7.62 -14.86 21.58
N VAL A 182 -7.24 -14.76 20.32
CA VAL A 182 -6.08 -13.99 19.87
C VAL A 182 -6.43 -12.51 19.76
N SER A 183 -7.56 -12.18 19.13
CA SER A 183 -7.95 -10.80 18.82
C SER A 183 -8.64 -10.07 19.98
N ASP A 184 -9.41 -10.77 20.82
CA ASP A 184 -10.34 -10.16 21.77
C ASP A 184 -9.84 -10.34 23.21
N THR A 185 -9.41 -11.56 23.56
CA THR A 185 -8.85 -11.88 24.88
C THR A 185 -7.41 -11.38 25.00
N LEU A 186 -6.52 -11.87 24.12
CA LEU A 186 -5.09 -11.52 24.17
C LEU A 186 -4.78 -10.18 23.50
N LYS A 187 -5.71 -9.69 22.64
CA LYS A 187 -5.61 -8.41 21.92
C LYS A 187 -4.30 -8.27 21.14
N LEU A 188 -3.91 -9.37 20.48
CA LEU A 188 -2.68 -9.47 19.69
C LEU A 188 -2.93 -9.00 18.27
N ARG A 189 -2.01 -8.18 17.75
CA ARG A 189 -2.08 -7.69 16.38
C ARG A 189 -0.72 -7.72 15.70
N PRO A 190 -0.55 -8.51 14.63
CA PRO A 190 0.65 -8.46 13.81
C PRO A 190 0.64 -7.18 12.96
N TYR A 191 1.84 -6.71 12.58
CA TYR A 191 1.97 -5.54 11.71
C TYR A 191 1.23 -5.68 10.36
N PRO A 192 1.38 -6.78 9.60
CA PRO A 192 0.74 -6.93 8.29
C PRO A 192 -0.72 -7.47 8.37
N LEU A 193 -1.47 -7.13 9.42
CA LEU A 193 -2.83 -7.63 9.62
C LEU A 193 -3.75 -7.47 8.40
N PRO A 194 -3.77 -6.34 7.66
CA PRO A 194 -4.63 -6.20 6.47
C PRO A 194 -4.34 -7.25 5.38
N MET A 195 -3.06 -7.59 5.18
CA MET A 195 -2.65 -8.59 4.20
C MET A 195 -3.00 -10.01 4.66
N TYR A 196 -3.01 -10.26 5.97
CA TYR A 196 -3.50 -11.52 6.53
C TYR A 196 -5.02 -11.62 6.39
N GLN A 197 -5.76 -10.52 6.58
CA GLN A 197 -7.21 -10.48 6.38
C GLN A 197 -7.58 -10.71 4.92
N PHE A 198 -6.79 -10.16 3.98
CA PHE A 198 -6.95 -10.44 2.56
C PHE A 198 -6.80 -11.94 2.26
N GLY A 199 -5.76 -12.59 2.79
CA GLY A 199 -5.56 -14.03 2.66
C GLY A 199 -6.71 -14.85 3.25
N ASP A 200 -7.16 -14.50 4.46
CA ASP A 200 -8.32 -15.13 5.11
C ASP A 200 -9.63 -14.94 4.31
N THR A 201 -9.83 -13.78 3.69
CA THR A 201 -10.98 -13.52 2.81
C THR A 201 -10.97 -14.48 1.61
N LEU A 202 -9.81 -14.65 0.97
CA LEU A 202 -9.69 -15.62 -0.14
C LEU A 202 -9.91 -17.06 0.34
N GLU A 203 -9.38 -17.44 1.51
CA GLU A 203 -9.61 -18.77 2.10
C GLU A 203 -11.10 -19.06 2.34
N ARG A 204 -11.90 -18.05 2.70
CA ARG A 204 -13.35 -18.17 2.92
C ARG A 204 -14.19 -18.12 1.64
N HIS A 205 -13.62 -17.64 0.54
CA HIS A 205 -14.33 -17.41 -0.72
C HIS A 205 -13.60 -18.06 -1.92
N PRO A 206 -13.80 -19.38 -2.18
CA PRO A 206 -13.05 -20.12 -3.20
C PRO A 206 -13.09 -19.51 -4.61
N ALA A 207 -14.21 -18.90 -4.99
CA ALA A 207 -14.34 -18.22 -6.28
C ALA A 207 -13.37 -17.03 -6.40
N LEU A 208 -13.22 -16.23 -5.35
CA LEU A 208 -12.25 -15.12 -5.31
C LEU A 208 -10.81 -15.65 -5.28
N ALA A 209 -10.57 -16.78 -4.60
CA ALA A 209 -9.25 -17.40 -4.55
C ALA A 209 -8.79 -17.92 -5.92
N ASN A 210 -9.68 -18.54 -6.70
CA ASN A 210 -9.37 -18.99 -8.07
C ASN A 210 -9.01 -17.79 -8.95
N GLN A 211 -9.84 -16.75 -8.91
CA GLN A 211 -9.61 -15.53 -9.66
C GLN A 211 -8.29 -14.85 -9.29
N TRP A 212 -7.95 -14.80 -8.00
CA TRP A 212 -6.65 -14.30 -7.57
C TRP A 212 -5.53 -15.15 -8.17
N ARG A 213 -5.61 -16.49 -8.14
CA ARG A 213 -4.56 -17.38 -8.67
C ARG A 213 -4.33 -17.24 -10.17
N GLU A 214 -5.36 -16.98 -10.96
CA GLU A 214 -5.32 -16.91 -12.43
C GLU A 214 -4.89 -15.54 -12.98
N ARG A 215 -4.57 -14.58 -12.10
CA ARG A 215 -4.23 -13.21 -12.50
C ARG A 215 -2.88 -13.09 -13.20
N ASP A 216 -2.75 -12.06 -14.04
CA ASP A 216 -1.44 -11.58 -14.49
C ASP A 216 -0.70 -10.94 -13.29
N VAL A 217 0.41 -11.56 -12.89
CA VAL A 217 1.11 -11.28 -11.64
C VAL A 217 2.20 -10.25 -11.85
N LEU A 218 2.16 -9.18 -11.05
CA LEU A 218 3.28 -8.26 -10.87
C LEU A 218 3.74 -8.28 -9.41
N TYR A 219 5.03 -8.57 -9.18
CA TYR A 219 5.60 -8.75 -7.85
C TYR A 219 6.13 -7.44 -7.24
N ASP A 220 6.07 -7.35 -5.90
CA ASP A 220 6.54 -6.22 -5.10
C ASP A 220 8.06 -5.99 -5.16
N THR A 221 8.84 -7.01 -5.50
CA THR A 221 10.31 -6.99 -5.40
C THR A 221 10.97 -5.96 -6.29
N GLY A 222 10.51 -5.78 -7.53
CA GLY A 222 11.02 -4.75 -8.42
C GLY A 222 10.77 -3.35 -7.84
N ALA A 223 9.54 -3.09 -7.40
CA ALA A 223 9.17 -1.81 -6.81
C ALA A 223 9.98 -1.49 -5.55
N GLU A 224 10.28 -2.49 -4.72
CA GLU A 224 11.00 -2.32 -3.47
C GLU A 224 12.53 -2.43 -3.59
N TRP A 225 13.06 -2.76 -4.77
CA TRP A 225 14.48 -3.06 -4.98
C TRP A 225 15.39 -1.90 -4.59
N LEU A 226 15.03 -0.68 -5.02
CA LEU A 226 15.83 0.52 -4.77
C LEU A 226 16.05 0.77 -3.27
N GLN A 227 14.99 0.65 -2.45
CA GLN A 227 15.08 0.86 -1.00
C GLN A 227 15.70 -0.32 -0.25
N ASN A 228 15.43 -1.56 -0.67
CA ASN A 228 15.76 -2.75 0.12
C ASN A 228 17.07 -3.44 -0.30
N ARG A 229 17.57 -3.17 -1.51
CA ARG A 229 18.79 -3.79 -2.06
C ARG A 229 19.87 -2.77 -2.38
N LEU A 230 19.58 -1.80 -3.24
CA LEU A 230 20.58 -0.82 -3.69
C LEU A 230 20.86 0.25 -2.63
N GLY A 231 19.85 0.62 -1.85
CA GLY A 231 19.90 1.72 -0.90
C GLY A 231 19.72 3.07 -1.59
N MET A 232 18.60 3.74 -1.29
CA MET A 232 18.21 5.00 -1.92
C MET A 232 19.30 6.09 -1.85
N ASN A 233 19.92 6.26 -0.67
CA ASN A 233 20.91 7.31 -0.43
C ASN A 233 22.36 6.82 -0.59
N GLN A 234 22.56 5.60 -1.08
CA GLN A 234 23.90 5.13 -1.43
C GLN A 234 24.37 5.80 -2.73
N ALA A 235 25.69 5.89 -2.89
CA ALA A 235 26.30 6.39 -4.12
C ALA A 235 25.78 5.60 -5.33
N LEU A 236 25.53 6.31 -6.43
CA LEU A 236 25.03 5.73 -7.67
C LEU A 236 26.04 4.72 -8.22
N THR A 237 25.64 3.46 -8.25
CA THR A 237 26.43 2.37 -8.84
C THR A 237 26.02 2.11 -10.30
N PRO A 238 26.87 1.44 -11.11
CA PRO A 238 26.47 1.00 -12.45
C PRO A 238 25.24 0.09 -12.45
N GLU A 239 25.12 -0.79 -11.46
CA GLU A 239 23.94 -1.66 -11.27
C GLU A 239 22.68 -0.82 -11.01
N GLY A 240 22.76 0.13 -10.08
CA GLY A 240 21.62 0.97 -9.74
C GLY A 240 21.20 1.88 -10.89
N ARG A 241 22.15 2.40 -11.66
CA ARG A 241 21.88 3.13 -12.91
C ARG A 241 21.13 2.24 -13.90
N ALA A 242 21.68 1.07 -14.22
CA ALA A 242 21.06 0.14 -15.17
C ALA A 242 19.65 -0.27 -14.73
N PHE A 243 19.44 -0.49 -13.43
CA PHE A 243 18.13 -0.79 -12.88
C PHE A 243 17.14 0.38 -13.08
N ILE A 244 17.52 1.62 -12.77
CA ILE A 244 16.68 2.82 -12.94
C ILE A 244 16.40 3.09 -14.43
N ASP A 245 17.37 2.88 -15.30
CA ASP A 245 17.23 3.12 -16.74
C ASP A 245 16.35 2.06 -17.42
N SER A 246 16.30 0.83 -16.88
CA SER A 246 15.55 -0.29 -17.47
C SER A 246 14.02 -0.15 -17.44
N ASP A 247 13.49 0.70 -16.56
CA ASP A 247 12.05 0.81 -16.29
C ASP A 247 11.37 -0.55 -15.98
N ALA A 248 12.11 -1.52 -15.42
CA ALA A 248 11.63 -2.89 -15.20
C ALA A 248 10.43 -3.00 -14.21
N THR A 249 10.12 -1.93 -13.47
CA THR A 249 8.98 -1.83 -12.58
C THR A 249 8.22 -0.52 -12.86
N PRO A 250 6.88 -0.51 -12.83
CA PRO A 250 6.12 0.70 -13.13
C PRO A 250 6.17 1.76 -12.02
N VAL A 251 6.65 1.39 -10.83
CA VAL A 251 6.78 2.26 -9.66
C VAL A 251 8.00 1.87 -8.83
N HIS A 252 8.52 2.82 -8.06
CA HIS A 252 9.49 2.57 -6.99
C HIS A 252 8.89 2.91 -5.62
N LYS A 253 8.92 1.95 -4.70
CA LYS A 253 8.56 2.16 -3.30
C LYS A 253 9.76 2.73 -2.57
N LEU A 254 9.65 4.00 -2.20
CA LEU A 254 10.65 4.76 -1.46
C LEU A 254 10.32 4.79 0.04
N ASN A 255 11.27 5.26 0.84
CA ASN A 255 11.17 5.33 2.29
C ASN A 255 11.45 6.75 2.81
N TRP A 256 10.40 7.45 3.27
CA TRP A 256 10.52 8.81 3.79
C TRP A 256 11.34 8.89 5.09
N ARG A 257 11.56 7.79 5.81
CA ARG A 257 12.48 7.79 6.98
C ARG A 257 13.94 7.92 6.58
N GLN A 258 14.23 7.74 5.30
CA GLN A 258 15.54 7.96 4.69
C GLN A 258 15.49 9.23 3.81
N ASP A 259 14.54 10.14 4.04
CA ASP A 259 14.47 11.37 3.26
C ASP A 259 15.75 12.20 3.45
N PRO A 260 16.52 12.48 2.38
CA PRO A 260 17.70 13.34 2.48
C PRO A 260 17.35 14.81 2.70
N GLY A 261 16.09 15.21 2.50
CA GLY A 261 15.63 16.60 2.62
C GLY A 261 16.12 17.53 1.51
N ARG A 262 16.91 17.02 0.56
CA ARG A 262 17.45 17.73 -0.59
C ARG A 262 17.83 16.76 -1.70
N LEU A 263 17.99 17.28 -2.92
CA LEU A 263 18.49 16.50 -4.03
C LEU A 263 19.99 16.23 -3.88
N GLU A 264 20.40 14.97 -3.96
CA GLU A 264 21.81 14.55 -3.97
C GLU A 264 22.10 13.73 -5.25
N PRO A 265 22.43 14.38 -6.39
CA PRO A 265 22.47 13.73 -7.71
C PRO A 265 23.43 12.53 -7.82
N ALA A 266 24.44 12.46 -6.96
CA ALA A 266 25.40 11.37 -6.92
C ALA A 266 24.86 10.09 -6.26
N THR A 267 23.62 10.08 -5.74
CA THR A 267 22.97 8.92 -5.12
C THR A 267 22.00 8.22 -6.07
N HIS A 268 21.61 6.98 -5.77
CA HIS A 268 20.58 6.29 -6.53
C HIS A 268 19.25 7.06 -6.59
N LEU A 269 18.79 7.59 -5.44
CA LEU A 269 17.60 8.43 -5.38
C LEU A 269 17.78 9.71 -6.17
N GLY A 270 18.91 10.40 -6.01
CA GLY A 270 19.19 11.62 -6.75
C GLY A 270 19.16 11.40 -8.25
N TYR A 271 19.75 10.30 -8.74
CA TYR A 271 19.70 9.93 -10.15
C TYR A 271 18.29 9.60 -10.64
N LEU A 272 17.50 8.84 -9.86
CA LEU A 272 16.09 8.59 -10.18
C LEU A 272 15.31 9.91 -10.34
N LEU A 273 15.49 10.84 -9.39
CA LEU A 273 14.79 12.11 -9.40
C LEU A 273 15.26 13.01 -10.56
N THR A 274 16.56 13.12 -10.84
CA THR A 274 17.02 13.99 -11.94
C THR A 274 16.65 13.50 -13.33
N THR A 275 16.53 12.19 -13.53
CA THR A 275 16.28 11.62 -14.85
C THR A 275 14.81 11.36 -15.15
N ARG A 276 13.99 11.17 -14.11
CA ARG A 276 12.58 10.74 -14.25
C ARG A 276 11.57 11.69 -13.62
N ASP A 277 12.02 12.72 -12.92
CA ASP A 277 11.14 13.76 -12.44
C ASP A 277 10.85 14.77 -13.55
N ALA A 278 9.57 14.90 -13.89
CA ALA A 278 9.09 15.73 -14.98
C ALA A 278 8.55 17.09 -14.48
N GLY A 279 8.79 17.44 -13.22
CA GLY A 279 8.46 18.75 -12.70
C GLY A 279 9.14 18.99 -11.36
N GLN A 280 9.94 20.05 -11.27
CA GLN A 280 10.22 20.62 -9.95
C GLN A 280 8.89 20.84 -9.22
N PRO A 281 8.81 20.59 -7.90
CA PRO A 281 7.66 21.01 -7.12
C PRO A 281 7.55 22.53 -7.30
N GLY A 282 6.58 22.96 -8.10
CA GLY A 282 6.32 24.38 -8.33
C GLY A 282 5.99 25.06 -7.02
N ASP A 283 6.53 26.28 -6.90
CA ASP A 283 6.38 27.24 -5.80
C ASP A 283 4.93 27.38 -5.27
#